data_AF-T0QN82-F1
#
_entry.id   AF-T0QN82-F1
#
_cell.length_a   1.000
_cell.length_b   1.000
_cell.length_c   1.000
_cell.angle_alpha   90.00
_cell.angle_beta   90.00
_cell.angle_gamma   90.00
#
_symmetry.space_group_name_H-M   'P 1'
#
loop_
_entity.id
_entity.type
_entity.pdbx_description
1 polymer ?
#
loop_
_entity_poly.entity_id
_entity_poly.type
_entity_poly.pdbx_seq_one_letter_code
_entity_poly.pdbx_strand_id
1 'polypeptide(L)'
;MPQWSDPFVAANVVVAVVVVYCSVMSPWKYTRVSGPCSSNWLDVRDPDSKAVCCNDSSTAPCYVGMTELHELTHGQGAWILPLVAALVNFGLTMFLPNVTSRHMSAIYNRLGLYFALMIYRTIVLYGALNLVEKALFPPATSCWYAPLRRNKRCIDSFDHADHIVLYMTHFIATSCFEWKVLQRDRVVSVFKRHVLSLWLLFVLGLSVYAIFHTAYSFHSCWENIVGMLIAQICVMLPLYLLSEDYFGALRFGAFLTKDRLLTK
;
A
#
# COMPACT_ATOMS: atom_id res chain seq x y z
N MET A 1 -1.87 -20.26 15.95
CA MET A 1 -3.10 -19.74 15.31
C MET A 1 -2.91 -18.26 15.11
N PRO A 2 -3.25 -17.69 13.93
CA PRO A 2 -3.15 -16.24 13.73
C PRO A 2 -4.03 -15.54 14.77
N GLN A 3 -3.43 -14.64 15.54
CA GLN A 3 -4.15 -13.85 16.52
C GLN A 3 -4.91 -12.77 15.74
N TRP A 4 -6.25 -12.77 15.79
CA TRP A 4 -7.09 -11.80 15.07
C TRP A 4 -6.81 -10.34 15.44
N SER A 5 -6.15 -10.11 16.58
CA SER A 5 -5.67 -8.80 17.01
C SER A 5 -4.33 -8.39 16.41
N ASP A 6 -3.67 -9.23 15.61
CA ASP A 6 -2.43 -8.86 14.93
C ASP A 6 -2.74 -7.82 13.83
N PRO A 7 -2.01 -6.69 13.80
CA PRO A 7 -2.30 -5.61 12.87
C PRO A 7 -2.14 -6.02 11.40
N PHE A 8 -1.26 -6.97 11.05
CA PHE A 8 -1.17 -7.49 9.68
C PHE A 8 -2.41 -8.29 9.32
N VAL A 9 -2.87 -9.17 10.22
CA VAL A 9 -4.07 -10.00 9.99
C VAL A 9 -5.30 -9.11 9.84
N ALA A 10 -5.52 -8.19 10.77
CA ALA A 10 -6.65 -7.28 10.74
C ALA A 10 -6.65 -6.40 9.49
N ALA A 11 -5.51 -5.76 9.15
CA ALA A 11 -5.42 -4.92 7.97
C ALA A 11 -5.62 -5.71 6.67
N ASN A 12 -5.05 -6.91 6.56
CA ASN A 12 -5.22 -7.76 5.38
C ASN A 12 -6.68 -8.19 5.17
N VAL A 13 -7.39 -8.55 6.25
CA VAL A 13 -8.81 -8.89 6.17
C VAL A 13 -9.64 -7.69 5.71
N VAL A 14 -9.39 -6.51 6.29
CA VAL A 14 -10.10 -5.28 5.89
C VAL A 14 -9.86 -4.95 4.42
N VAL A 15 -8.59 -4.96 3.97
CA VAL A 15 -8.25 -4.71 2.57
C VAL A 15 -8.89 -5.74 1.65
N ALA A 16 -8.85 -7.02 2.00
CA ALA A 16 -9.45 -8.09 1.20
C ALA A 16 -10.97 -7.90 1.06
N VAL A 17 -11.67 -7.60 2.16
CA VAL A 17 -13.11 -7.33 2.13
C VAL A 17 -13.42 -6.11 1.25
N VAL A 18 -12.66 -5.01 1.40
CA VAL A 18 -12.85 -3.79 0.60
C VAL A 18 -12.61 -4.06 -0.88
N VAL A 19 -11.50 -4.71 -1.22
CA VAL A 19 -11.13 -5.02 -2.61
C VAL A 19 -12.17 -5.93 -3.27
N VAL A 20 -12.59 -7.00 -2.58
CA VAL A 20 -13.61 -7.93 -3.10
C VAL A 20 -14.95 -7.22 -3.24
N TYR A 21 -15.37 -6.45 -2.24
CA TYR A 21 -16.61 -5.67 -2.31
C TYR A 21 -16.62 -4.72 -3.50
N CYS A 22 -15.59 -3.89 -3.67
CA CYS A 22 -15.48 -2.97 -4.81
C CYS A 22 -15.47 -3.72 -6.15
N SER A 23 -14.74 -4.84 -6.22
CA SER A 23 -14.64 -5.66 -7.44
C SER A 23 -15.97 -6.29 -7.86
N VAL A 24 -16.88 -6.54 -6.91
CA VAL A 24 -18.24 -7.05 -7.19
C VAL A 24 -19.19 -5.91 -7.54
N MET A 25 -19.14 -4.80 -6.80
CA MET A 25 -20.08 -3.69 -6.94
C MET A 25 -19.81 -2.80 -8.16
N SER A 26 -18.54 -2.62 -8.53
CA SER A 26 -18.11 -1.80 -9.65
C SER A 26 -16.95 -2.46 -10.40
N PRO A 27 -17.22 -3.47 -11.26
CA PRO A 27 -16.17 -4.18 -11.99
C PRO A 27 -15.59 -3.38 -13.18
N TRP A 28 -16.06 -2.16 -13.41
CA TRP A 28 -15.74 -1.31 -14.56
C TRP A 28 -14.81 -0.16 -14.19
N LYS A 29 -14.14 0.43 -15.19
CA LYS A 29 -13.16 1.51 -14.99
C LYS A 29 -13.64 2.82 -15.58
N TYR A 30 -13.37 3.90 -14.87
CA TYR A 30 -13.45 5.25 -15.39
C TYR A 30 -12.09 5.69 -15.92
N THR A 31 -12.06 6.44 -17.03
CA THR A 31 -10.84 7.04 -17.57
C THR A 31 -10.84 8.54 -17.41
N ARG A 32 -9.68 9.12 -17.06
CA ARG A 32 -9.49 10.57 -17.04
C ARG A 32 -9.47 11.11 -18.47
N VAL A 33 -10.21 12.19 -18.70
CA VAL A 33 -10.31 12.90 -19.99
C VAL A 33 -10.03 14.39 -19.82
N SER A 34 -9.75 15.06 -20.93
CA SER A 34 -9.66 16.52 -20.97
C SER A 34 -11.06 17.12 -20.93
N GLY A 35 -11.24 18.18 -20.14
CA GLY A 35 -12.54 18.83 -19.98
C GLY A 35 -12.45 20.11 -19.17
N PRO A 36 -13.59 20.80 -18.94
CA PRO A 36 -13.63 22.11 -18.30
C PRO A 36 -13.35 22.08 -16.80
N CYS A 37 -13.53 20.93 -16.14
CA CYS A 37 -13.32 20.79 -14.69
C CYS A 37 -11.88 20.34 -14.39
N SER A 38 -11.42 20.49 -13.14
CA SER A 38 -10.05 20.12 -12.72
C SER A 38 -9.76 18.62 -12.84
N SER A 39 -10.81 17.81 -12.70
CA SER A 39 -10.79 16.35 -12.77
C SER A 39 -12.01 15.94 -13.59
N ASN A 40 -11.82 15.46 -14.83
CA ASN A 40 -12.92 14.99 -15.67
C ASN A 40 -12.73 13.49 -15.91
N TRP A 41 -13.79 12.71 -15.65
CA TRP A 41 -13.77 11.26 -15.78
C TRP A 41 -14.91 10.77 -16.65
N LEU A 42 -14.68 9.70 -17.38
CA LEU A 42 -15.61 9.15 -18.37
C LEU A 42 -15.80 7.66 -18.14
N ASP A 43 -17.04 7.18 -18.23
CA ASP A 43 -17.32 5.73 -18.28
C ASP A 43 -17.07 5.23 -19.70
N VAL A 44 -16.10 4.34 -19.86
CA VAL A 44 -15.68 3.85 -21.18
C VAL A 44 -16.73 2.98 -21.88
N ARG A 45 -17.74 2.49 -21.15
CA ARG A 45 -18.78 1.60 -21.67
C ARG A 45 -19.87 2.32 -22.45
N ASP A 46 -20.10 3.59 -22.12
CA ASP A 46 -21.19 4.38 -22.68
C ASP A 46 -20.62 5.51 -23.55
N PRO A 47 -20.69 5.39 -24.90
CA PRO A 47 -20.25 6.42 -25.84
C PRO A 47 -20.94 7.76 -25.66
N ASP A 48 -22.16 7.75 -25.11
CA ASP A 48 -22.95 8.95 -24.86
C ASP A 48 -22.72 9.49 -23.44
N SER A 49 -21.85 8.85 -22.65
CA SER A 49 -21.53 9.33 -21.32
C SER A 49 -20.88 10.72 -21.36
N LYS A 50 -21.38 11.59 -20.48
CA LYS A 50 -20.79 12.91 -20.28
C LYS A 50 -19.66 12.80 -19.29
N ALA A 51 -18.64 13.64 -19.46
CA ALA A 51 -17.59 13.79 -18.46
C ALA A 51 -18.22 14.11 -17.09
N VAL A 52 -17.92 13.27 -16.10
CA VAL A 52 -18.37 13.35 -14.71
C VAL A 52 -17.25 13.98 -13.87
N CYS A 53 -17.64 14.60 -12.77
CA CYS A 53 -16.82 15.39 -11.83
C CYS A 53 -16.69 16.87 -12.19
N CYS A 54 -17.58 17.67 -11.61
CA CYS A 54 -17.40 19.09 -11.36
C CYS A 54 -17.70 19.32 -9.87
N ASN A 55 -17.13 20.37 -9.26
CA ASN A 55 -16.84 20.54 -7.83
C ASN A 55 -17.90 20.16 -6.75
N ASP A 56 -19.10 19.69 -7.11
CA ASP A 56 -20.18 19.37 -6.18
C ASP A 56 -20.72 17.93 -6.29
N SER A 57 -20.15 17.07 -7.14
CA SER A 57 -20.59 15.66 -7.24
C SER A 57 -19.82 14.77 -6.27
N SER A 58 -20.52 14.14 -5.31
CA SER A 58 -20.00 13.08 -4.43
C SER A 58 -20.24 11.67 -4.98
N THR A 59 -20.70 11.57 -6.23
CA THR A 59 -20.94 10.31 -6.92
C THR A 59 -19.67 9.83 -7.58
N ALA A 60 -19.36 8.54 -7.43
CA ALA A 60 -18.24 7.89 -8.10
C ALA A 60 -18.26 8.21 -9.61
N PRO A 61 -17.09 8.49 -10.22
CA PRO A 61 -15.74 8.33 -9.68
C PRO A 61 -15.25 9.49 -8.80
N CYS A 62 -16.09 10.50 -8.56
CA CYS A 62 -15.75 11.69 -7.78
C CYS A 62 -15.97 11.42 -6.29
N TYR A 63 -15.04 11.86 -5.46
CA TYR A 63 -15.14 11.71 -4.01
C TYR A 63 -14.55 12.91 -3.27
N VAL A 64 -15.01 13.10 -2.04
CA VAL A 64 -14.59 14.20 -1.19
C VAL A 64 -13.10 14.06 -0.89
N GLY A 65 -12.33 15.12 -1.11
CA GLY A 65 -10.89 15.09 -0.86
C GLY A 65 -10.08 14.38 -1.95
N MET A 66 -10.62 14.18 -3.17
CA MET A 66 -9.91 13.50 -4.25
C MET A 66 -8.57 14.17 -4.61
N THR A 67 -8.55 15.49 -4.72
CA THR A 67 -7.35 16.26 -5.05
C THR A 67 -6.33 16.19 -3.91
N GLU A 68 -6.80 16.42 -2.69
CA GLU A 68 -6.00 16.41 -1.47
C GLU A 68 -5.39 15.02 -1.22
N LEU A 69 -6.18 13.95 -1.39
CA LEU A 69 -5.70 12.58 -1.27
C LEU A 69 -4.63 12.29 -2.32
N HIS A 70 -4.84 12.72 -3.56
CA HIS A 70 -3.86 12.54 -4.63
C HIS A 70 -2.55 13.28 -4.31
N GLU A 71 -2.63 14.53 -3.85
CA GLU A 71 -1.45 15.32 -3.45
C GLU A 71 -0.71 14.72 -2.24
N LEU A 72 -1.45 14.27 -1.22
CA LEU A 72 -0.89 13.67 -0.01
C LEU A 72 -0.23 12.31 -0.25
N THR A 73 -0.73 11.54 -1.22
CA THR A 73 -0.29 10.17 -1.45
C THR A 73 0.56 9.99 -2.71
N HIS A 74 0.87 11.09 -3.41
CA HIS A 74 1.75 11.11 -4.57
C HIS A 74 3.11 11.75 -4.24
N GLY A 75 4.13 11.49 -5.06
CA GLY A 75 5.45 12.11 -4.95
C GLY A 75 6.08 11.94 -3.57
N GLN A 76 6.46 13.05 -2.93
CA GLN A 76 7.11 13.05 -1.63
C GLN A 76 6.19 12.56 -0.50
N GLY A 77 4.88 12.81 -0.60
CA GLY A 77 3.90 12.38 0.41
C GLY A 77 3.86 10.86 0.54
N ALA A 78 3.94 10.15 -0.59
CA ALA A 78 3.99 8.68 -0.65
C ALA A 78 5.19 8.05 0.08
N TRP A 79 6.26 8.82 0.27
CA TRP A 79 7.49 8.38 0.93
C TRP A 79 7.51 8.78 2.40
N ILE A 80 7.05 9.98 2.74
CA ILE A 80 7.22 10.53 4.08
C ILE A 80 6.08 10.12 5.01
N LEU A 81 4.83 10.21 4.55
CA LEU A 81 3.64 10.00 5.38
C LEU A 81 3.63 8.67 6.16
N PRO A 82 3.99 7.52 5.54
CA PRO A 82 4.05 6.26 6.29
C PRO A 82 5.24 6.14 7.24
N LEU A 83 6.29 6.97 7.08
CA LEU A 83 7.49 6.95 7.92
C LEU A 83 7.37 7.88 9.13
N VAL A 84 6.43 8.82 9.15
CA VAL A 84 6.33 9.85 10.21
C VAL A 84 6.37 9.24 11.61
N ALA A 85 5.60 8.18 11.87
CA ALA A 85 5.63 7.53 13.19
C ALA A 85 7.02 6.96 13.53
N ALA A 86 7.69 6.31 12.57
CA ALA A 86 9.02 5.75 12.76
C ALA A 86 10.09 6.85 12.94
N LEU A 87 10.00 7.95 12.19
CA LEU A 87 10.93 9.08 12.26
C LEU A 87 10.78 9.86 13.56
N VAL A 88 9.53 10.13 13.99
CA VAL A 88 9.25 10.76 15.28
C VAL A 88 9.69 9.84 16.42
N ASN A 89 9.40 8.54 16.32
CA ASN A 89 9.87 7.57 17.30
C ASN A 89 11.40 7.56 17.40
N PHE A 90 12.10 7.56 16.26
CA PHE A 90 13.56 7.65 16.19
C PHE A 90 14.09 8.93 16.81
N GLY A 91 13.60 10.10 16.39
CA GLY A 91 14.05 11.39 16.90
C GLY A 91 13.89 11.49 18.41
N LEU A 92 12.72 11.14 18.95
CA LEU A 92 12.48 11.16 20.38
C LEU A 92 13.33 10.16 21.18
N THR A 93 13.80 9.09 20.54
CA THR A 93 14.59 8.04 21.20
C THR A 93 16.08 8.36 21.15
N MET A 94 16.57 8.97 20.07
CA MET A 94 17.98 9.33 19.88
C MET A 94 18.49 10.32 20.93
N PHE A 95 17.61 11.20 21.44
CA PHE A 95 17.96 12.20 22.45
C PHE A 95 17.80 11.71 23.90
N LEU A 96 17.47 10.43 24.12
CA LEU A 96 17.43 9.87 25.46
C LEU A 96 18.86 9.64 25.99
N PRO A 97 19.12 9.92 27.28
CA PRO A 97 20.48 9.86 27.84
C PRO A 97 21.09 8.44 27.88
N ASN A 98 20.27 7.38 27.78
CA ASN A 98 20.70 5.99 27.95
C ASN A 98 20.23 5.09 26.78
N VAL A 99 20.70 5.35 25.54
CA VAL A 99 20.40 4.47 24.40
C VAL A 99 21.53 3.46 24.19
N THR A 100 21.18 2.17 24.19
CA THR A 100 22.15 1.10 23.90
C THR A 100 22.47 1.01 22.40
N SER A 101 23.68 0.58 22.04
CA SER A 101 24.08 0.38 20.64
C SER A 101 23.19 -0.63 19.91
N ARG A 102 22.69 -1.64 20.63
CA ARG A 102 21.73 -2.63 20.09
C ARG A 102 20.40 -1.97 19.71
N HIS A 103 19.90 -1.08 20.54
CA HIS A 103 18.66 -0.35 20.28
C HIS A 103 18.81 0.58 19.07
N MET A 104 19.94 1.28 18.95
CA MET A 104 20.24 2.09 17.77
C MET A 104 20.31 1.25 16.49
N SER A 105 21.04 0.14 16.49
CA SER A 105 21.14 -0.74 15.32
C SER A 105 19.77 -1.27 14.89
N ALA A 106 18.90 -1.63 15.83
CA ALA A 106 17.54 -2.08 15.54
C ALA A 106 16.70 -0.99 14.84
N ILE A 107 16.86 0.29 15.23
CA ILE A 107 16.15 1.38 14.56
C ILE A 107 16.72 1.62 13.16
N TYR A 108 18.04 1.63 12.98
CA TYR A 108 18.65 1.79 11.65
C TYR A 108 18.28 0.66 10.69
N ASN A 109 18.30 -0.59 11.15
CA ASN A 109 17.88 -1.73 10.34
C ASN A 109 16.42 -1.62 9.92
N ARG A 110 15.57 -1.08 10.80
CA ARG A 110 14.15 -0.86 10.51
C ARG A 110 13.92 0.25 9.50
N LEU A 111 14.61 1.39 9.64
CA LEU A 111 14.55 2.46 8.63
C LEU A 111 15.11 1.99 7.29
N GLY A 112 16.20 1.21 7.30
CA GLY A 112 16.76 0.57 6.11
C GLY A 112 15.77 -0.40 5.46
N LEU A 113 15.04 -1.19 6.25
CA LEU A 113 13.96 -2.06 5.76
C LEU A 113 12.87 -1.25 5.06
N TYR A 114 12.37 -0.18 5.68
CA TYR A 114 11.32 0.65 5.06
C TYR A 114 11.80 1.32 3.77
N PHE A 115 13.03 1.85 3.77
CA PHE A 115 13.62 2.41 2.56
C PHE A 115 13.76 1.35 1.45
N ALA A 116 14.25 0.16 1.78
CA ALA A 116 14.38 -0.94 0.83
C ALA A 116 13.02 -1.39 0.28
N LEU A 117 11.97 -1.43 1.11
CA LEU A 117 10.60 -1.74 0.67
C LEU A 117 10.07 -0.71 -0.33
N MET A 118 10.32 0.59 -0.08
CA MET A 118 9.88 1.66 -0.97
C MET A 118 10.60 1.63 -2.33
N ILE A 119 11.90 1.34 -2.30
CA ILE A 119 12.71 1.13 -3.51
C ILE A 119 12.22 -0.12 -4.27
N TYR A 120 12.00 -1.22 -3.55
CA TYR A 120 11.48 -2.46 -4.12
C TYR A 120 10.13 -2.25 -4.79
N ARG A 121 9.19 -1.52 -4.16
CA ARG A 121 7.92 -1.15 -4.79
C ARG A 121 8.14 -0.37 -6.07
N THR A 122 9.00 0.65 -6.04
CA THR A 122 9.19 1.56 -7.18
C THR A 122 9.87 0.86 -8.37
N ILE A 123 10.93 0.11 -8.12
CA ILE A 123 11.73 -0.50 -9.19
C ILE A 123 11.10 -1.81 -9.67
N VAL A 124 10.76 -2.70 -8.74
CA VAL A 124 10.32 -4.07 -9.08
C VAL A 124 8.81 -4.10 -9.29
N LEU A 125 8.04 -3.73 -8.26
CA LEU A 125 6.58 -3.90 -8.33
C LEU A 125 5.93 -2.91 -9.31
N TYR A 126 6.48 -1.71 -9.47
CA TYR A 126 5.97 -0.75 -10.45
C TYR A 126 6.73 -0.83 -11.77
N GLY A 127 8.06 -0.62 -11.75
CA GLY A 127 8.86 -0.57 -12.97
C GLY A 127 8.86 -1.88 -13.76
N ALA A 128 9.27 -3.00 -13.13
CA ALA A 128 9.40 -4.27 -13.82
C ALA A 128 8.04 -4.89 -14.19
N LEU A 129 7.03 -4.82 -13.31
CA LEU A 129 5.71 -5.37 -13.64
C LEU A 129 5.03 -4.60 -14.78
N ASN A 130 5.11 -3.26 -14.81
CA ASN A 130 4.57 -2.47 -15.91
C ASN A 130 5.24 -2.80 -17.26
N LEU A 131 6.53 -3.15 -17.25
CA LEU A 131 7.22 -3.63 -18.47
C LEU A 131 6.67 -4.98 -18.94
N VAL A 132 6.46 -5.92 -18.00
CA VAL A 132 5.88 -7.24 -18.30
C VAL A 132 4.45 -7.10 -18.82
N GLU A 133 3.65 -6.23 -18.19
CA GLU A 133 2.27 -5.99 -18.60
C GLU A 133 2.17 -5.42 -20.00
N LYS A 134 2.97 -4.40 -20.33
CA LYS A 134 2.98 -3.84 -21.68
C LYS A 134 3.39 -4.85 -22.75
N ALA A 135 4.20 -5.85 -22.39
CA ALA A 135 4.59 -6.92 -23.29
C ALA A 135 3.48 -7.98 -23.48
N LEU A 136 2.71 -8.29 -22.44
CA LEU A 136 1.66 -9.32 -22.46
C LEU A 136 0.29 -8.79 -22.89
N PHE A 137 -0.03 -7.55 -22.52
CA PHE A 137 -1.35 -6.93 -22.66
C PHE A 137 -1.21 -5.57 -23.36
N PRO A 138 -0.85 -5.56 -24.65
CA PRO A 138 -0.70 -4.30 -25.38
C PRO A 138 -2.03 -3.52 -25.42
N PRO A 139 -1.97 -2.18 -25.45
CA PRO A 139 -3.16 -1.35 -25.56
C PRO A 139 -3.89 -1.58 -26.88
N ALA A 140 -5.22 -1.41 -26.85
CA ALA A 140 -6.03 -1.45 -28.06
C ALA A 140 -5.58 -0.37 -29.06
N THR A 141 -5.58 -0.71 -30.34
CA THR A 141 -5.13 0.19 -31.43
C THR A 141 -6.11 1.33 -31.71
N SER A 142 -7.39 1.15 -31.39
CA SER A 142 -8.43 2.16 -31.58
C SER A 142 -9.52 2.07 -30.52
N CYS A 143 -10.07 3.22 -30.12
CA CYS A 143 -11.19 3.35 -29.19
C CYS A 143 -11.84 4.74 -29.36
N TRP A 144 -13.14 4.81 -29.09
CA TRP A 144 -13.96 6.00 -29.33
C TRP A 144 -13.55 7.19 -28.43
N TYR A 145 -13.10 6.93 -27.21
CA TYR A 145 -12.69 7.96 -26.24
C TYR A 145 -11.23 8.41 -26.38
N ALA A 146 -10.44 7.83 -27.30
CA ALA A 146 -9.03 8.23 -27.49
C ALA A 146 -8.87 9.75 -27.72
N PRO A 147 -9.67 10.41 -28.58
CA PRO A 147 -9.54 11.85 -28.83
C PRO A 147 -9.79 12.72 -27.60
N LEU A 148 -10.54 12.21 -26.62
CA LEU A 148 -10.88 12.91 -25.37
C LEU A 148 -9.75 12.83 -24.33
N ARG A 149 -8.80 11.89 -24.48
CA ARG A 149 -7.66 11.74 -23.56
C ARG A 149 -6.48 12.61 -23.97
N ARG A 150 -5.76 13.14 -22.97
CA ARG A 150 -4.56 13.97 -23.18
C ARG A 150 -3.49 13.30 -24.03
N ASN A 151 -3.32 11.98 -23.90
CA ASN A 151 -2.31 11.21 -24.63
C ASN A 151 -2.80 10.66 -25.97
N LYS A 152 -4.08 10.87 -26.34
CA LYS A 152 -4.72 10.33 -27.55
C LYS A 152 -4.58 8.80 -27.72
N ARG A 153 -4.52 8.05 -26.62
CA ARG A 153 -4.35 6.59 -26.61
C ARG A 153 -5.51 5.91 -25.90
N CYS A 154 -5.75 4.65 -26.22
CA CYS A 154 -6.69 3.82 -25.47
C CYS A 154 -6.15 3.47 -24.08
N ILE A 155 -7.02 3.05 -23.18
CA ILE A 155 -6.56 2.49 -21.90
C ILE A 155 -5.87 1.15 -22.18
N ASP A 156 -4.92 0.80 -21.33
CA ASP A 156 -4.29 -0.52 -21.40
C ASP A 156 -5.34 -1.59 -21.11
N SER A 157 -5.22 -2.73 -21.78
CA SER A 157 -6.18 -3.83 -21.63
C SER A 157 -6.10 -4.44 -20.23
N PHE A 158 -4.90 -4.42 -19.63
CA PHE A 158 -4.65 -4.75 -18.24
C PHE A 158 -3.60 -3.78 -17.65
N ASP A 159 -3.90 -3.25 -16.48
CA ASP A 159 -3.07 -2.38 -15.64
C ASP A 159 -3.29 -2.81 -14.19
N HIS A 160 -2.38 -3.63 -13.63
CA HIS A 160 -2.50 -4.04 -12.24
C HIS A 160 -2.68 -2.79 -11.36
N ALA A 161 -3.47 -2.92 -10.30
CA ALA A 161 -3.77 -1.78 -9.43
C ALA A 161 -2.53 -1.36 -8.63
N ASP A 162 -1.61 -0.64 -9.26
CA ASP A 162 -0.30 -0.22 -8.73
C ASP A 162 -0.45 0.69 -7.51
N HIS A 163 -1.56 1.42 -7.44
CA HIS A 163 -1.98 2.22 -6.30
C HIS A 163 -2.43 1.33 -5.13
N ILE A 164 -3.14 0.22 -5.36
CA ILE A 164 -3.42 -0.77 -4.30
C ILE A 164 -2.11 -1.34 -3.77
N VAL A 165 -1.19 -1.70 -4.69
CA VAL A 165 0.15 -2.17 -4.30
C VAL A 165 0.88 -1.10 -3.49
N LEU A 166 0.86 0.17 -3.91
CA LEU A 166 1.45 1.29 -3.19
C LEU A 166 0.90 1.41 -1.76
N TYR A 167 -0.42 1.50 -1.60
CA TYR A 167 -1.03 1.67 -0.28
C TYR A 167 -0.76 0.49 0.64
N MET A 168 -0.78 -0.73 0.11
CA MET A 168 -0.45 -1.91 0.89
C MET A 168 1.02 -1.97 1.29
N THR A 169 1.94 -1.65 0.39
CA THR A 169 3.39 -1.80 0.62
C THR A 169 4.02 -0.62 1.35
N HIS A 170 3.71 0.62 0.96
CA HIS A 170 4.27 1.81 1.61
C HIS A 170 3.54 2.12 2.90
N PHE A 171 2.21 2.09 2.91
CA PHE A 171 1.43 2.65 4.01
C PHE A 171 1.02 1.59 5.03
N ILE A 172 0.30 0.55 4.60
CA ILE A 172 -0.25 -0.46 5.49
C ILE A 172 0.87 -1.31 6.10
N ALA A 173 1.76 -1.89 5.29
CA ALA A 173 2.84 -2.75 5.77
C ALA A 173 3.73 -2.04 6.80
N THR A 174 4.17 -0.81 6.49
CA THR A 174 4.98 0.03 7.40
C THR A 174 4.21 0.32 8.68
N SER A 175 2.92 0.66 8.57
CA SER A 175 2.11 0.99 9.75
C SER A 175 1.88 -0.21 10.66
N CYS A 176 1.58 -1.38 10.09
CA CYS A 176 1.42 -2.62 10.84
C CYS A 176 2.72 -3.04 11.52
N PHE A 177 3.86 -2.92 10.84
CA PHE A 177 5.16 -3.25 11.41
C PHE A 177 5.50 -2.30 12.58
N GLU A 178 5.35 -1.00 12.38
CA GLU A 178 5.67 -0.02 13.43
C GLU A 178 4.70 -0.12 14.61
N TRP A 179 3.45 -0.48 14.36
CA TRP A 179 2.50 -0.79 15.43
C TRP A 179 3.03 -1.90 16.33
N LYS A 180 3.49 -3.02 15.76
CA LYS A 180 4.03 -4.15 16.54
C LYS A 180 5.27 -3.75 17.32
N VAL A 181 6.17 -2.98 16.71
CA VAL A 181 7.36 -2.46 17.38
C VAL A 181 6.97 -1.60 18.58
N LEU A 182 6.02 -0.68 18.40
CA LEU A 182 5.57 0.24 19.43
C LEU A 182 4.89 -0.46 20.61
N GLN A 183 4.15 -1.55 20.37
CA GLN A 183 3.54 -2.36 21.43
C GLN A 183 4.55 -3.22 22.19
N ARG A 184 5.61 -3.69 21.52
CA ARG A 184 6.66 -4.52 22.14
C ARG A 184 7.67 -3.69 22.93
N ASP A 185 7.87 -2.42 22.57
CA ASP A 185 8.81 -1.55 23.26
C ASP A 185 8.28 -1.09 24.63
N ARG A 186 8.87 -1.64 25.70
CA ARG A 186 8.51 -1.33 27.09
C ARG A 186 9.04 0.01 27.59
N VAL A 187 10.00 0.62 26.87
CA VAL A 187 10.66 1.86 27.29
C VAL A 187 9.88 3.09 26.81
N VAL A 188 8.99 2.92 25.84
CA VAL A 188 8.16 4.00 25.29
C VAL A 188 7.10 4.45 26.29
N SER A 189 7.06 5.75 26.57
CA SER A 189 6.03 6.34 27.45
C SER A 189 4.62 6.10 26.90
N VAL A 190 3.65 5.97 27.80
CA VAL A 190 2.23 5.72 27.44
C VAL A 190 1.70 6.83 26.51
N PHE A 191 2.03 8.09 26.80
CA PHE A 191 1.65 9.22 25.95
C PHE A 191 2.23 9.11 24.53
N LYS A 192 3.54 8.86 24.41
CA LYS A 192 4.21 8.67 23.10
C LYS A 192 3.57 7.52 22.34
N ARG A 193 3.29 6.41 23.02
CA ARG A 193 2.62 5.25 22.43
C ARG A 193 1.25 5.61 21.87
N HIS A 194 0.42 6.33 22.62
CA HIS A 194 -0.91 6.72 22.14
C HIS A 194 -0.85 7.66 20.94
N VAL A 195 -0.02 8.70 20.98
CA VAL A 195 0.11 9.66 19.87
C VAL A 195 0.58 8.96 18.59
N LEU A 196 1.61 8.13 18.68
CA LEU A 196 2.11 7.39 17.52
C LEU A 196 1.11 6.34 17.02
N SER A 197 0.39 5.67 17.92
CA SER A 197 -0.67 4.72 17.53
C SER A 197 -1.83 5.44 16.81
N LEU A 198 -2.23 6.62 17.27
CA LEU A 198 -3.27 7.42 16.60
C LEU A 198 -2.83 7.83 15.19
N TRP A 199 -1.57 8.21 15.02
CA TRP A 199 -1.02 8.47 13.68
C TRP A 199 -1.07 7.23 12.79
N LEU A 200 -0.63 6.06 13.30
CA LEU A 200 -0.66 4.82 12.54
C LEU A 200 -2.10 4.42 12.15
N LEU A 201 -3.09 4.60 13.04
CA LEU A 201 -4.50 4.40 12.71
C LEU A 201 -4.98 5.34 11.61
N PHE A 202 -4.59 6.62 11.67
CA PHE A 202 -4.90 7.58 10.63
C PHE A 202 -4.33 7.15 9.28
N VAL A 203 -3.06 6.74 9.22
CA VAL A 203 -2.41 6.24 7.99
C VAL A 203 -3.14 5.00 7.45
N LEU A 204 -3.52 4.05 8.32
CA LEU A 204 -4.28 2.87 7.93
C LEU A 204 -5.66 3.23 7.36
N GLY A 205 -6.40 4.11 8.04
CA GLY A 205 -7.70 4.59 7.58
C GLY A 205 -7.63 5.31 6.24
N LEU A 206 -6.65 6.21 6.08
CA LEU A 206 -6.37 6.91 4.83
C LEU A 206 -6.06 5.91 3.69
N SER A 207 -5.28 4.87 3.98
CA SER A 207 -4.92 3.84 2.99
C SER A 207 -6.13 3.02 2.57
N VAL A 208 -6.98 2.61 3.50
CA VAL A 208 -8.21 1.87 3.19
C VAL A 208 -9.17 2.73 2.37
N TYR A 209 -9.31 4.02 2.72
CA TYR A 209 -10.10 4.97 1.96
C TYR A 209 -9.59 5.13 0.51
N ALA A 210 -8.27 5.25 0.34
CA ALA A 210 -7.65 5.35 -0.98
C ALA A 210 -7.78 4.06 -1.80
N ILE A 211 -7.60 2.90 -1.16
CA ILE A 211 -7.82 1.58 -1.80
C ILE A 211 -9.28 1.44 -2.24
N PHE A 212 -10.24 1.85 -1.42
CA PHE A 212 -11.66 1.79 -1.78
C PHE A 212 -11.94 2.55 -3.07
N HIS A 213 -11.54 3.82 -3.15
CA HIS A 213 -11.78 4.64 -4.33
C HIS A 213 -11.01 4.16 -5.57
N THR A 214 -9.78 3.67 -5.35
CA THR A 214 -8.96 3.04 -6.39
C THR A 214 -9.66 1.81 -6.98
N ALA A 215 -10.08 0.90 -6.11
CA ALA A 215 -10.69 -0.36 -6.52
C ALA A 215 -12.09 -0.16 -7.11
N TYR A 216 -12.86 0.80 -6.60
CA TYR A 216 -14.23 1.04 -7.05
C TYR A 216 -14.29 1.77 -8.41
N SER A 217 -13.31 2.61 -8.72
CA SER A 217 -13.42 3.57 -9.82
C SER A 217 -12.38 3.41 -10.93
N PHE A 218 -11.16 2.94 -10.62
CA PHE A 218 -10.04 3.08 -11.55
C PHE A 218 -9.53 1.77 -12.13
N HIS A 219 -9.81 0.65 -11.48
CA HIS A 219 -9.34 -0.67 -11.90
C HIS A 219 -10.47 -1.69 -11.96
N SER A 220 -10.32 -2.64 -12.87
CA SER A 220 -11.24 -3.77 -13.00
C SER A 220 -11.07 -4.77 -11.86
N CYS A 221 -12.05 -5.67 -11.70
CA CYS A 221 -12.01 -6.75 -10.72
C CYS A 221 -10.68 -7.54 -10.75
N TRP A 222 -10.21 -7.94 -11.94
CA TRP A 222 -9.00 -8.75 -12.06
C TRP A 222 -7.74 -7.98 -11.67
N GLU A 223 -7.65 -6.70 -12.02
CA GLU A 223 -6.51 -5.84 -11.68
C GLU A 223 -6.43 -5.55 -10.19
N ASN A 224 -7.59 -5.37 -9.56
CA ASN A 224 -7.70 -5.19 -8.12
C ASN A 224 -7.23 -6.44 -7.36
N ILE A 225 -7.72 -7.61 -7.77
CA ILE A 225 -7.35 -8.89 -7.16
C ILE A 225 -5.85 -9.16 -7.34
N VAL A 226 -5.32 -8.95 -8.55
CA VAL A 226 -3.89 -9.13 -8.82
C VAL A 226 -3.02 -8.18 -8.02
N GLY A 227 -3.35 -6.89 -8.03
CA GLY A 227 -2.61 -5.89 -7.25
C GLY A 227 -2.58 -6.25 -5.77
N MET A 228 -3.72 -6.66 -5.22
CA MET A 228 -3.79 -7.15 -3.84
C MET A 228 -2.93 -8.40 -3.62
N LEU A 229 -3.04 -9.42 -4.47
CA LEU A 229 -2.27 -10.67 -4.32
C LEU A 229 -0.76 -10.45 -4.42
N ILE A 230 -0.31 -9.59 -5.34
CA ILE A 230 1.10 -9.20 -5.45
C ILE A 230 1.57 -8.56 -4.15
N ALA A 231 0.84 -7.58 -3.62
CA ALA A 231 1.21 -6.93 -2.37
C ALA A 231 1.19 -7.90 -1.17
N GLN A 232 0.24 -8.83 -1.14
CA GLN A 232 0.15 -9.86 -0.11
C GLN A 232 1.36 -10.79 -0.12
N ILE A 233 1.62 -11.42 -1.27
CA ILE A 233 2.64 -12.46 -1.42
C ILE A 233 4.04 -11.86 -1.33
N CYS A 234 4.27 -10.73 -1.97
CA CYS A 234 5.61 -10.14 -2.08
C CYS A 234 6.01 -9.31 -0.87
N VAL A 235 5.06 -8.77 -0.08
CA VAL A 235 5.39 -7.82 1.00
C VAL A 235 4.69 -8.14 2.32
N MET A 236 3.35 -8.19 2.36
CA MET A 236 2.63 -8.34 3.63
C MET A 236 2.95 -9.66 4.34
N LEU A 237 2.93 -10.79 3.63
CA LEU A 237 3.22 -12.10 4.20
C LEU A 237 4.69 -12.21 4.64
N PRO A 238 5.70 -11.88 3.81
CA PRO A 238 7.10 -11.88 4.26
C PRO A 238 7.36 -11.00 5.48
N LEU A 239 6.77 -9.80 5.54
CA LEU A 239 6.91 -8.90 6.69
C LEU A 239 6.21 -9.42 7.94
N TYR A 240 5.03 -10.02 7.79
CA TYR A 240 4.35 -10.69 8.89
C TYR A 240 5.23 -11.80 9.48
N LEU A 241 5.77 -12.69 8.64
CA LEU A 241 6.66 -13.78 9.06
C LEU A 241 7.95 -13.25 9.71
N LEU A 242 8.53 -12.17 9.18
CA LEU A 242 9.68 -11.49 9.78
C LEU A 242 9.33 -10.92 11.16
N SER A 243 8.16 -10.30 11.31
CA SER A 243 7.71 -9.68 12.56
C SER A 243 7.42 -10.69 13.68
N GLU A 244 7.10 -11.93 13.32
CA GLU A 244 6.86 -13.03 14.26
C GLU A 244 8.13 -13.85 14.56
N ASP A 245 9.29 -13.43 14.03
CA ASP A 245 10.59 -14.09 14.23
C ASP A 245 10.63 -15.56 13.73
N TYR A 246 9.72 -15.94 12.82
CA TYR A 246 9.67 -17.28 12.22
C TYR A 246 10.97 -17.66 11.52
N PHE A 247 11.63 -16.69 10.88
CA PHE A 247 12.92 -16.92 10.21
C PHE A 247 14.08 -17.14 11.21
N GLY A 248 14.02 -16.54 12.39
CA GLY A 248 14.93 -16.81 13.50
C GLY A 248 14.73 -18.23 14.04
N ALA A 249 13.48 -18.65 14.22
CA ALA A 249 13.12 -20.01 14.63
C ALA A 249 13.55 -21.08 13.61
N LEU A 250 13.45 -20.79 12.30
CA LEU A 250 13.93 -21.69 11.22
C LEU A 250 15.46 -21.80 11.19
N ARG A 251 16.20 -20.69 11.39
CA ARG A 251 17.68 -20.72 11.45
C ARG A 251 18.20 -21.42 12.72
N PHE A 252 17.57 -21.23 13.87
CA PHE A 252 17.94 -21.94 15.11
C PHE A 252 17.47 -23.40 15.12
N GLY A 253 16.33 -23.72 14.51
CA GLY A 253 15.85 -25.09 14.34
C GLY A 253 16.79 -25.94 13.49
N ALA A 254 17.38 -25.36 12.43
CA ALA A 254 18.39 -26.01 11.60
C ALA A 254 19.77 -26.11 12.30
N PHE A 255 20.13 -25.15 13.16
CA PHE A 255 21.39 -25.19 13.93
C PHE A 255 21.32 -26.24 15.05
N LEU A 256 20.21 -26.31 15.78
CA LEU A 256 20.00 -27.29 16.87
C LEU A 256 19.80 -28.73 16.37
N THR A 257 19.41 -28.93 15.11
CA THR A 257 19.37 -30.28 14.50
C THR A 257 20.71 -30.72 13.97
N LYS A 258 21.59 -29.80 13.54
CA LYS A 258 22.94 -30.13 13.08
C LYS A 258 23.87 -30.55 14.24
N ASP A 259 23.73 -29.92 15.41
CA ASP A 259 24.53 -30.27 16.59
C ASP A 259 24.10 -31.58 17.28
N ARG A 260 22.87 -32.06 17.04
CA ARG A 260 22.40 -33.37 17.52
C ARG A 260 22.84 -34.56 16.68
N LEU A 261 23.35 -34.33 15.46
CA LEU A 261 23.83 -35.39 14.57
C LEU A 261 25.34 -35.62 14.64
N LEU A 262 26.09 -34.76 15.34
CA LEU A 262 27.53 -34.91 15.59
C LEU A 262 27.85 -35.43 17.00
N THR A 263 26.83 -35.86 17.76
CA THR A 263 26.94 -36.43 19.11
C THR A 263 26.37 -37.84 19.22
N LYS A 264 26.31 -38.58 18.10
CA LYS A 264 26.05 -40.03 18.09
C LYS A 264 27.18 -40.78 17.42
#